data_AF-A0AAN9STZ4-F1
#
_entry.id   AF-A0AAN9STZ4-F1
#
_cell.length_a   1.000
_cell.length_b   1.000
_cell.length_c   1.000
_cell.angle_alpha   90.00
_cell.angle_beta   90.00
_cell.angle_gamma   90.00
#
_symmetry.space_group_name_H-M   'P 1'
#
loop_
_entity.id
_entity.type
_entity.pdbx_description
1 polymer ?
#
loop_
_entity_poly.entity_id
_entity_poly.type
_entity_poly.pdbx_seq_one_letter_code
_entity_poly.pdbx_strand_id
1 'polypeptide(L)'
;MEEYLQYMKTLRSQMNDVEDEAAKISVQEEMQLTNIRTLENDIQLAKSRIMQLKEDTEKMRAVKGEVCSKILEKQRRIGSLESDTIKLSQTSKLILQERVGLSAKVSEKRAYYNKVADDMNAKLQKQQEWISTNKISKELNKQDMVIEKVVGQRSKAEEKAGADSNLVMDNLGSDVRKNLITELDSAKARLEEIRTLKAKVLTENNKIKLAIEDVKCRENEFKPELKAADITALEEEYKALLADKAGETEYLQSLEKQVERLKEIRHVVKCACGVEYTVAVAVSM
;
A
#
# COMPACT_ATOMS: atom_id res chain seq x y z
N MET A 1 61.60 -88.97 39.30
CA MET A 1 60.91 -87.94 40.09
C MET A 1 61.13 -86.53 39.53
N GLU A 2 62.34 -86.18 39.06
CA GLU A 2 62.64 -84.85 38.50
C GLU A 2 61.79 -84.43 37.28
N GLU A 3 61.61 -85.33 36.30
CA GLU A 3 60.81 -85.04 35.09
C GLU A 3 59.34 -84.76 35.39
N TYR A 4 58.75 -85.50 36.34
CA TYR A 4 57.38 -85.26 36.79
C TYR A 4 57.24 -83.89 37.48
N LEU A 5 58.23 -83.52 38.31
CA LEU A 5 58.27 -82.21 38.95
C LEU A 5 58.40 -81.08 37.92
N GLN A 6 59.22 -81.27 36.89
CA GLN A 6 59.37 -80.32 35.79
C GLN A 6 58.06 -80.16 35.00
N TYR A 7 57.37 -81.27 34.71
CA TYR A 7 56.06 -81.24 34.05
C TYR A 7 55.02 -80.46 34.86
N MET A 8 54.97 -80.68 36.18
CA MET A 8 54.06 -79.95 37.08
C MET A 8 54.36 -78.46 37.16
N LYS A 9 55.64 -78.05 37.11
CA LYS A 9 56.03 -76.63 37.04
C LYS A 9 55.58 -76.00 35.72
N THR A 10 55.78 -76.68 34.59
CA THR A 10 55.34 -76.22 33.27
C THR A 10 53.83 -76.06 33.21
N LEU A 11 53.07 -77.06 33.69
CA LEU A 11 51.61 -77.00 33.71
C LEU A 11 51.11 -75.82 34.56
N ARG A 12 51.71 -75.59 35.74
CA ARG A 12 51.36 -74.43 36.57
C ARG A 12 51.65 -73.10 35.87
N SER A 13 52.79 -72.97 35.19
CA SER A 13 53.11 -71.77 34.41
C SER A 13 52.07 -71.53 33.32
N GLN A 14 51.73 -72.56 32.54
CA GLN A 14 50.72 -72.46 31.48
C GLN A 14 49.33 -72.11 32.03
N MET A 15 48.97 -72.67 33.19
CA MET A 15 47.68 -72.36 33.82
C MET A 15 47.63 -70.91 34.28
N ASN A 16 48.72 -70.39 34.87
CA ASN A 16 48.83 -68.97 35.21
C ASN A 16 48.76 -68.07 33.97
N ASP A 17 49.47 -68.42 32.90
CA ASP A 17 49.46 -67.64 31.63
C ASP A 17 48.04 -67.58 31.04
N VAL A 18 47.27 -68.67 31.12
CA VAL A 18 45.87 -68.73 30.69
C VAL A 18 44.96 -67.92 31.60
N GLU A 19 45.16 -67.97 32.93
CA GLU A 19 44.40 -67.17 33.89
C GLU A 19 44.63 -65.66 33.68
N ASP A 20 45.88 -65.24 33.45
CA ASP A 20 46.24 -63.84 33.18
C ASP A 20 45.62 -63.35 31.86
N GLU A 21 45.67 -64.16 30.80
CA GLU A 21 45.05 -63.79 29.53
C GLU A 21 43.51 -63.76 29.64
N ALA A 22 42.89 -64.69 30.38
CA ALA A 22 41.45 -64.68 30.64
C ALA A 22 41.02 -63.42 31.42
N ALA A 23 41.79 -63.01 32.42
CA ALA A 23 41.52 -61.78 33.18
C ALA A 23 41.62 -60.54 32.28
N LYS A 24 42.63 -60.48 31.40
CA LYS A 24 42.81 -59.38 30.44
C LYS A 24 41.67 -59.32 29.42
N ILE A 25 41.25 -60.47 28.87
CA ILE A 25 40.10 -60.56 27.96
C ILE A 25 38.84 -60.07 28.66
N SER A 26 38.58 -60.52 29.89
CA SER A 26 37.40 -60.12 30.66
C SER A 26 37.32 -58.59 30.87
N VAL A 27 38.45 -57.95 31.22
CA VAL A 27 38.50 -56.48 31.35
C VAL A 27 38.23 -55.79 30.01
N GLN A 28 38.79 -56.32 28.91
CA GLN A 28 38.56 -55.77 27.58
C GLN A 28 37.09 -55.91 27.14
N GLU A 29 36.44 -57.04 27.43
CA GLU A 29 35.02 -57.28 27.14
C GLU A 29 34.12 -56.32 27.90
N GLU A 30 34.35 -56.12 29.21
CA GLU A 30 33.58 -55.17 30.01
C GLU A 30 33.75 -53.70 29.53
N MET A 31 34.97 -53.34 29.11
CA MET A 31 35.22 -52.04 28.50
C MET A 31 34.45 -51.87 27.18
N GLN A 32 34.47 -52.90 26.31
CA GLN A 32 33.72 -52.88 25.05
C GLN A 32 32.21 -52.82 25.29
N LEU A 33 31.69 -53.58 26.24
CA LEU A 33 30.28 -53.60 26.63
C LEU A 33 29.82 -52.22 27.11
N THR A 34 30.63 -51.55 27.92
CA THR A 34 30.36 -50.19 28.40
C THR A 34 30.32 -49.19 27.25
N ASN A 35 31.27 -49.28 26.31
CA ASN A 35 31.30 -48.41 25.14
C ASN A 35 30.08 -48.62 24.23
N ILE A 36 29.66 -49.89 24.02
CA ILE A 36 28.45 -50.21 23.25
C ILE A 36 27.22 -49.58 23.89
N ARG A 37 27.04 -49.73 25.21
CA ARG A 37 25.91 -49.14 25.94
C ARG A 37 25.88 -47.61 25.83
N THR A 38 27.02 -46.94 25.92
CA THR A 38 27.10 -45.48 25.73
C THR A 38 26.68 -45.08 24.32
N LEU A 39 27.20 -45.76 23.29
CA LEU A 39 26.84 -45.49 21.90
C LEU A 39 25.36 -45.76 21.61
N GLU A 40 24.78 -46.81 22.20
CA GLU A 40 23.35 -47.10 22.10
C GLU A 40 22.51 -45.96 22.66
N ASN A 41 22.88 -45.42 23.83
CA ASN A 41 22.21 -44.26 24.41
C ASN A 41 22.32 -43.02 23.52
N ASP A 42 23.51 -42.74 22.99
CA ASP A 42 23.74 -41.62 22.07
C ASP A 42 22.90 -41.76 20.80
N ILE A 43 22.76 -42.98 20.25
CA ILE A 43 21.89 -43.27 19.11
C ILE A 43 20.43 -42.99 19.45
N GLN A 44 19.96 -43.36 20.64
CA GLN A 44 18.57 -43.07 21.04
C GLN A 44 18.33 -41.56 21.22
N LEU A 45 19.30 -40.84 21.79
CA LEU A 45 19.26 -39.37 21.89
C LEU A 45 19.26 -38.71 20.50
N ALA A 46 20.07 -39.20 19.57
CA ALA A 46 20.08 -38.71 18.20
C ALA A 46 18.73 -38.95 17.50
N LYS A 47 18.13 -40.13 17.68
CA LYS A 47 16.80 -40.46 17.13
C LYS A 47 15.71 -39.53 17.66
N SER A 48 15.65 -39.30 18.97
CA SER A 48 14.65 -38.40 19.56
C SER A 48 14.80 -36.96 19.04
N ARG A 49 16.04 -36.48 18.92
CA ARG A 49 16.34 -35.16 18.37
C ARG A 49 15.97 -35.02 16.90
N ILE A 50 16.19 -36.07 16.09
CA ILE A 50 15.76 -36.10 14.68
C ILE A 50 14.23 -36.04 14.58
N MET A 51 13.50 -36.77 15.43
CA MET A 51 12.03 -36.73 15.46
C MET A 51 11.52 -35.33 15.80
N GLN A 52 12.10 -34.69 16.82
CA GLN A 52 11.75 -33.32 17.20
C GLN A 52 12.00 -32.32 16.06
N LEU A 53 13.18 -32.38 15.43
CA LEU A 53 13.52 -31.52 14.29
C LEU A 53 12.56 -31.70 13.11
N LYS A 54 12.08 -32.93 12.87
CA LYS A 54 11.08 -33.19 11.83
C LYS A 54 9.76 -32.50 12.15
N GLU A 55 9.29 -32.60 13.39
CA GLU A 55 8.06 -31.94 13.84
C GLU A 55 8.16 -30.42 13.74
N ASP A 56 9.29 -29.84 14.17
CA ASP A 56 9.54 -28.40 14.09
C ASP A 56 9.60 -27.93 12.63
N THR A 57 10.19 -28.73 11.73
CA THR A 57 10.22 -28.44 10.29
C THR A 57 8.81 -28.44 9.69
N GLU A 58 7.94 -29.37 10.11
CA GLU A 58 6.55 -29.43 9.66
C GLU A 58 5.73 -28.23 10.16
N LYS A 59 5.88 -27.86 11.44
CA LYS A 59 5.27 -26.65 12.01
C LYS A 59 5.73 -25.39 11.26
N MET A 60 7.03 -25.26 11.03
CA MET A 60 7.60 -24.15 10.28
C MET A 60 7.06 -24.09 8.85
N ARG A 61 6.92 -25.23 8.17
CA ARG A 61 6.33 -25.32 6.83
C ARG A 61 4.88 -24.84 6.83
N ALA A 62 4.08 -25.21 7.83
CA ALA A 62 2.69 -24.77 7.96
C ALA A 62 2.59 -23.25 8.14
N VAL A 63 3.37 -22.68 9.07
CA VAL A 63 3.41 -21.22 9.31
C VAL A 63 3.87 -20.49 8.05
N LYS A 64 4.90 -20.99 7.36
CA LYS A 64 5.36 -20.43 6.08
C LYS A 64 4.25 -20.42 5.03
N GLY A 65 3.46 -21.48 4.93
CA GLY A 65 2.31 -21.57 4.03
C GLY A 65 1.24 -20.52 4.32
N GLU A 66 0.92 -20.30 5.60
CA GLU A 66 -0.04 -19.28 6.02
C GLU A 66 0.45 -17.87 5.69
N VAL A 67 1.72 -17.57 5.99
CA VAL A 67 2.36 -16.29 5.67
C VAL A 67 2.35 -16.03 4.16
N CYS A 68 2.70 -17.03 3.34
CA CYS A 68 2.67 -16.90 1.88
C CYS A 68 1.26 -16.61 1.36
N SER A 69 0.25 -17.25 1.93
CA SER A 69 -1.17 -17.01 1.57
C SER A 69 -1.59 -15.58 1.88
N LYS A 70 -1.22 -15.06 3.06
CA LYS A 70 -1.46 -13.66 3.46
C LYS A 70 -0.75 -12.67 2.53
N ILE A 71 0.50 -12.95 2.16
CA ILE A 71 1.27 -12.11 1.23
C ILE A 71 0.57 -12.03 -0.14
N LEU A 72 0.14 -13.17 -0.70
CA LEU A 72 -0.55 -13.21 -1.99
C LEU A 72 -1.88 -12.45 -1.96
N GLU A 73 -2.64 -12.55 -0.87
CA GLU A 73 -3.88 -11.78 -0.69
C GLU A 73 -3.60 -10.27 -0.69
N LYS A 74 -2.57 -9.83 0.04
CA LYS A 74 -2.17 -8.41 0.10
C LYS A 74 -1.70 -7.91 -1.26
N GLN A 75 -0.91 -8.68 -1.99
CA GLN A 75 -0.46 -8.33 -3.35
C GLN A 75 -1.65 -8.16 -4.31
N ARG A 76 -2.64 -9.06 -4.26
CA ARG A 76 -3.87 -8.94 -5.06
C ARG A 76 -4.63 -7.65 -4.74
N ARG A 77 -4.74 -7.31 -3.45
CA ARG A 77 -5.39 -6.08 -3.01
C ARG A 77 -4.64 -4.83 -3.48
N ILE A 78 -3.31 -4.84 -3.42
CA ILE A 78 -2.48 -3.74 -3.94
C ILE A 78 -2.75 -3.54 -5.44
N GLY A 79 -2.71 -4.60 -6.25
CA GLY A 79 -2.99 -4.49 -7.69
C GLY A 79 -4.39 -3.93 -8.00
N SER A 80 -5.40 -4.28 -7.19
CA SER A 80 -6.73 -3.67 -7.30
C SER A 80 -6.71 -2.16 -7.03
N LEU A 81 -6.04 -1.74 -5.95
CA LEU A 81 -5.96 -0.33 -5.57
C LEU A 81 -5.13 0.50 -6.57
N GLU A 82 -4.09 -0.08 -7.16
CA GLU A 82 -3.31 0.54 -8.24
C GLU A 82 -4.17 0.79 -9.48
N SER A 83 -4.97 -0.20 -9.88
CA SER A 83 -5.94 -0.06 -10.99
C SER A 83 -6.95 1.06 -10.73
N ASP A 84 -7.50 1.13 -9.51
CA ASP A 84 -8.44 2.18 -9.13
C ASP A 84 -7.79 3.56 -9.08
N THR A 85 -6.53 3.64 -8.62
CA THR A 85 -5.75 4.87 -8.60
C THR A 85 -5.52 5.41 -10.02
N ILE A 86 -5.19 4.54 -10.97
CA ILE A 86 -5.02 4.92 -12.39
C ILE A 86 -6.34 5.45 -12.95
N LYS A 87 -7.45 4.74 -12.72
CA LYS A 87 -8.78 5.18 -13.16
C LYS A 87 -9.15 6.55 -12.58
N LEU A 88 -8.95 6.73 -11.27
CA LEU A 88 -9.27 7.97 -10.59
C LEU A 88 -8.41 9.13 -11.11
N SER A 89 -7.12 8.89 -11.36
CA SER A 89 -6.22 9.88 -11.96
C SER A 89 -6.69 10.29 -13.36
N GLN A 90 -7.12 9.32 -14.18
CA GLN A 90 -7.65 9.59 -15.51
C GLN A 90 -8.95 10.41 -15.44
N THR A 91 -9.88 10.04 -14.57
CA THR A 91 -11.13 10.79 -14.36
C THR A 91 -10.86 12.21 -13.87
N SER A 92 -9.92 12.38 -12.94
CA SER A 92 -9.52 13.71 -12.45
C SER A 92 -8.98 14.61 -13.57
N LYS A 93 -8.16 14.05 -14.47
CA LYS A 93 -7.63 14.77 -15.64
C LYS A 93 -8.75 15.22 -16.58
N LEU A 94 -9.74 14.37 -16.81
CA LEU A 94 -10.91 14.71 -17.64
C LEU A 94 -11.75 15.84 -17.02
N ILE A 95 -12.00 15.79 -15.71
CA ILE A 95 -12.73 16.84 -14.99
C ILE A 95 -11.99 18.18 -15.06
N LEU A 96 -10.66 18.17 -14.89
CA LEU A 96 -9.86 19.39 -15.03
C LEU A 96 -9.96 19.98 -16.44
N GLN A 97 -9.91 19.14 -17.48
CA GLN A 97 -10.06 19.57 -18.86
C GLN A 97 -11.46 20.17 -19.12
N GLU A 98 -12.52 19.52 -18.65
CA GLU A 98 -13.90 20.01 -18.79
C GLU A 98 -14.08 21.35 -18.06
N ARG A 99 -13.53 21.49 -16.84
CA ARG A 99 -13.56 22.73 -16.06
C ARG A 99 -12.93 23.88 -16.84
N VAL A 100 -11.77 23.66 -17.46
CA VAL A 100 -11.10 24.68 -18.28
C VAL A 100 -11.96 25.06 -19.49
N GLY A 101 -12.55 24.07 -20.16
CA GLY A 101 -13.45 24.30 -21.29
C GLY A 101 -14.70 25.11 -20.91
N LEU A 102 -15.34 24.79 -19.78
CA LEU A 102 -16.48 25.55 -19.26
C LEU A 102 -16.09 26.96 -18.84
N SER A 103 -14.94 27.13 -18.20
CA SER A 103 -14.43 28.45 -17.80
C SER A 103 -14.18 29.37 -19.01
N ALA A 104 -13.64 28.82 -20.11
CA ALA A 104 -13.49 29.55 -21.36
C ALA A 104 -14.84 30.00 -21.93
N LYS A 105 -15.83 29.09 -22.01
CA LYS A 105 -17.19 29.41 -22.49
C LYS A 105 -17.89 30.48 -21.65
N VAL A 106 -17.72 30.42 -20.32
CA VAL A 106 -18.28 31.44 -19.41
C VAL A 106 -17.61 32.79 -19.63
N SER A 107 -16.30 32.81 -19.82
CA SER A 107 -15.54 34.05 -20.09
C SER A 107 -15.96 34.68 -21.42
N GLU A 108 -16.15 33.87 -22.46
CA GLU A 108 -16.65 34.31 -23.76
C GLU A 108 -18.07 34.92 -23.66
N LYS A 109 -19.00 34.23 -22.96
CA LYS A 109 -20.33 34.78 -22.71
C LYS A 109 -20.30 36.10 -21.94
N ARG A 110 -19.44 36.20 -20.91
CA ARG A 110 -19.28 37.44 -20.14
C ARG A 110 -18.78 38.57 -21.03
N ALA A 111 -17.78 38.32 -21.88
CA ALA A 111 -17.29 39.30 -22.83
C ALA A 111 -18.37 39.76 -23.82
N TYR A 112 -19.18 38.84 -24.33
CA TYR A 112 -20.32 39.16 -25.18
C TYR A 112 -21.34 40.08 -24.48
N TYR A 113 -21.78 39.73 -23.27
CA TYR A 113 -22.76 40.54 -22.53
C TYR A 113 -22.21 41.92 -22.15
N ASN A 114 -20.93 42.01 -21.77
CA ASN A 114 -20.28 43.31 -21.54
C ASN A 114 -20.34 44.18 -22.78
N LYS A 115 -20.00 43.63 -23.96
CA LYS A 115 -20.09 44.37 -25.23
C LYS A 115 -21.50 44.85 -25.54
N VAL A 116 -22.53 44.03 -25.27
CA VAL A 116 -23.93 44.43 -25.45
C VAL A 116 -24.32 45.55 -24.48
N ALA A 117 -23.91 45.45 -23.22
CA ALA A 117 -24.15 46.48 -22.21
C ALA A 117 -23.47 47.81 -22.58
N ASP A 118 -22.23 47.76 -23.06
CA ASP A 118 -21.49 48.93 -23.51
C ASP A 118 -22.17 49.60 -24.72
N ASP A 119 -22.67 48.82 -25.70
CA ASP A 119 -23.42 49.34 -26.85
C ASP A 119 -24.75 50.00 -26.43
N MET A 120 -25.48 49.37 -25.51
CA MET A 120 -26.71 49.95 -24.96
C MET A 120 -26.44 51.24 -24.20
N ASN A 121 -25.39 51.27 -23.36
CA ASN A 121 -24.99 52.47 -22.63
C ASN A 121 -24.58 53.60 -23.58
N ALA A 122 -23.81 53.31 -24.64
CA ALA A 122 -23.43 54.29 -25.65
C ALA A 122 -24.66 54.87 -26.38
N LYS A 123 -25.65 54.03 -26.71
CA LYS A 123 -26.93 54.48 -27.30
C LYS A 123 -27.72 55.38 -26.36
N LEU A 124 -27.82 55.00 -25.08
CA LEU A 124 -28.52 55.78 -24.07
C LEU A 124 -27.85 57.15 -23.86
N GLN A 125 -26.52 57.17 -23.78
CA GLN A 125 -25.76 58.40 -23.62
C GLN A 125 -25.96 59.35 -24.81
N LYS A 126 -25.94 58.84 -26.05
CA LYS A 126 -26.29 59.62 -27.25
C LYS A 126 -27.69 60.21 -27.19
N GLN A 127 -28.68 59.45 -26.72
CA GLN A 127 -30.04 59.97 -26.54
C GLN A 127 -30.09 61.08 -25.49
N GLN A 128 -29.37 60.92 -24.38
CA GLN A 128 -29.31 61.90 -23.31
C GLN A 128 -28.61 63.20 -23.77
N GLU A 129 -27.54 63.09 -24.54
CA GLU A 129 -26.87 64.22 -25.19
C GLU A 129 -27.81 64.95 -26.18
N TRP A 130 -28.54 64.19 -27.01
CA TRP A 130 -29.53 64.76 -27.93
C TRP A 130 -30.63 65.53 -27.18
N ILE A 131 -31.20 64.97 -26.11
CA ILE A 131 -32.21 65.65 -25.28
C ILE A 131 -31.64 66.92 -24.65
N SER A 132 -30.42 66.86 -24.13
CA SER A 132 -29.75 68.00 -23.50
C SER A 132 -29.53 69.14 -24.49
N THR A 133 -29.05 68.82 -25.70
CA THR A 133 -28.85 69.78 -26.80
C THR A 133 -30.19 70.40 -27.25
N ASN A 134 -31.24 69.59 -27.33
CA ASN A 134 -32.57 70.03 -27.74
C ASN A 134 -33.29 70.88 -26.67
N LYS A 135 -33.03 70.61 -25.38
CA LYS A 135 -33.45 71.50 -24.27
C LYS A 135 -32.77 72.86 -24.38
N ILE A 136 -31.47 72.92 -24.62
CA ILE A 136 -30.72 74.18 -24.79
C ILE A 136 -31.27 74.99 -25.98
N SER A 137 -31.62 74.34 -27.10
CA SER A 137 -32.24 75.02 -28.25
C SER A 137 -33.63 75.60 -27.91
N LYS A 138 -34.43 74.88 -27.12
CA LYS A 138 -35.73 75.36 -26.64
C LYS A 138 -35.62 76.46 -25.59
N GLU A 139 -34.58 76.45 -24.75
CA GLU A 139 -34.31 77.52 -23.78
C GLU A 139 -33.88 78.81 -24.48
N LEU A 140 -33.07 78.72 -25.54
CA LEU A 140 -32.72 79.84 -26.42
C LEU A 140 -33.94 80.42 -27.16
N ASN A 141 -34.86 79.56 -27.60
CA ASN A 141 -36.11 79.97 -28.26
C ASN A 141 -37.22 80.43 -27.28
N LYS A 142 -37.06 80.22 -25.96
CA LYS A 142 -38.02 80.64 -24.94
C LYS A 142 -37.73 82.01 -24.33
N GLN A 143 -36.56 82.60 -24.60
CA GLN A 143 -36.32 84.00 -24.25
C GLN A 143 -37.08 84.99 -25.15
N ASP A 144 -37.81 84.52 -26.19
CA ASP A 144 -38.47 85.40 -27.16
C ASP A 144 -40.01 85.36 -27.16
N MET A 145 -40.67 84.55 -26.32
CA MET A 145 -42.14 84.60 -26.21
C MET A 145 -42.63 84.25 -24.80
N VAL A 146 -43.01 85.29 -24.05
CA VAL A 146 -43.85 85.24 -22.84
C VAL A 146 -45.17 85.95 -23.15
N ILE A 147 -46.27 85.48 -22.54
CA ILE A 147 -47.71 85.88 -22.59
C ILE A 147 -48.51 84.65 -23.12
N GLU A 148 -49.51 84.04 -22.48
CA GLU A 148 -50.45 84.46 -21.45
C GLU A 148 -51.13 83.23 -20.76
N LYS A 149 -51.97 83.55 -19.78
CA LYS A 149 -52.73 82.80 -18.77
C LYS A 149 -53.80 81.77 -19.25
N VAL A 150 -54.39 81.12 -18.23
CA VAL A 150 -55.83 80.75 -17.98
C VAL A 150 -56.03 79.23 -17.83
N VAL A 151 -56.17 78.70 -16.60
CA VAL A 151 -57.41 78.39 -15.81
C VAL A 151 -58.34 77.35 -16.45
N GLY A 152 -58.76 76.32 -15.67
CA GLY A 152 -60.07 75.68 -15.85
C GLY A 152 -60.18 74.14 -15.76
N GLN A 153 -60.33 73.62 -14.54
CA GLN A 153 -61.47 72.79 -14.08
C GLN A 153 -61.97 71.52 -14.85
N ARG A 154 -61.74 70.36 -14.22
CA ARG A 154 -62.67 69.26 -13.82
C ARG A 154 -63.81 68.80 -14.76
N SER A 155 -63.81 67.51 -15.13
CA SER A 155 -64.99 66.60 -15.07
C SER A 155 -64.67 65.14 -15.47
N LYS A 156 -65.45 64.21 -14.91
CA LYS A 156 -65.49 62.75 -15.14
C LYS A 156 -66.29 62.42 -16.42
N ALA A 157 -66.01 61.29 -17.07
CA ALA A 157 -66.91 60.12 -17.21
C ALA A 157 -66.54 59.20 -18.40
N GLU A 158 -66.51 57.90 -18.10
CA GLU A 158 -67.05 56.73 -18.84
C GLU A 158 -66.70 56.39 -20.32
N GLU A 159 -66.39 55.09 -20.47
CA GLU A 159 -66.94 54.12 -21.44
C GLU A 159 -66.07 53.59 -22.61
N LYS A 160 -65.81 52.26 -22.52
CA LYS A 160 -65.64 51.17 -23.51
C LYS A 160 -64.65 51.32 -24.70
N ALA A 161 -63.77 50.32 -24.86
CA ALA A 161 -64.03 49.09 -25.65
C ALA A 161 -62.70 48.43 -26.12
N GLY A 162 -62.64 47.09 -26.07
CA GLY A 162 -62.15 46.31 -27.22
C GLY A 162 -60.87 45.47 -27.09
N ALA A 163 -61.07 44.15 -27.22
CA ALA A 163 -60.18 43.09 -27.74
C ALA A 163 -59.06 42.57 -26.81
N ASP A 164 -59.20 41.37 -26.24
CA ASP A 164 -59.06 40.02 -26.84
C ASP A 164 -57.62 39.48 -26.72
N SER A 165 -57.43 38.53 -25.80
CA SER A 165 -56.70 37.30 -26.12
C SER A 165 -56.86 36.27 -25.01
N ASN A 166 -57.36 35.11 -25.42
CA ASN A 166 -57.35 33.86 -24.67
C ASN A 166 -56.00 33.57 -24.02
N LEU A 167 -56.03 32.99 -22.81
CA LEU A 167 -55.15 31.87 -22.49
C LEU A 167 -55.70 31.09 -21.30
N VAL A 168 -56.20 29.90 -21.65
CA VAL A 168 -56.56 28.79 -20.77
C VAL A 168 -55.38 28.49 -19.83
N MET A 169 -55.53 28.83 -18.56
CA MET A 169 -54.63 28.39 -17.48
C MET A 169 -55.32 27.28 -16.71
N ASP A 170 -55.07 26.01 -17.05
CA ASP A 170 -55.41 24.90 -16.13
C ASP A 170 -54.44 23.70 -16.17
N ASN A 171 -53.36 23.72 -16.97
CA ASN A 171 -52.39 22.61 -17.02
C ASN A 171 -50.99 22.92 -16.46
N LEU A 172 -50.65 24.18 -16.17
CA LEU A 172 -49.29 24.57 -15.79
C LEU A 172 -48.92 24.23 -14.33
N GLY A 173 -49.92 24.12 -13.44
CA GLY A 173 -49.71 23.81 -12.02
C GLY A 173 -49.30 22.35 -11.74
N SER A 174 -49.68 21.41 -12.61
CA SER A 174 -49.36 19.98 -12.46
C SER A 174 -47.88 19.69 -12.76
N ASP A 175 -47.35 20.23 -13.85
CA ASP A 175 -45.98 19.95 -14.29
C ASP A 175 -44.92 20.61 -13.40
N VAL A 176 -45.16 21.84 -12.95
CA VAL A 176 -44.26 22.50 -11.99
C VAL A 176 -44.20 21.72 -10.67
N ARG A 177 -45.34 21.20 -10.20
CA ARG A 177 -45.40 20.41 -8.97
C ARG A 177 -44.70 19.06 -9.12
N LYS A 178 -44.80 18.40 -10.27
CA LYS A 178 -44.07 17.16 -10.58
C LYS A 178 -42.55 17.40 -10.61
N ASN A 179 -42.08 18.46 -11.26
CA ASN A 179 -40.65 18.80 -11.31
C ASN A 179 -40.08 19.06 -9.90
N LEU A 180 -40.79 19.81 -9.06
CA LEU A 180 -40.36 20.06 -7.67
C LEU A 180 -40.29 18.78 -6.84
N ILE A 181 -41.21 17.83 -7.04
CA ILE A 181 -41.16 16.51 -6.38
C ILE A 181 -39.91 15.74 -6.83
N THR A 182 -39.59 15.73 -8.12
CA THR A 182 -38.39 15.04 -8.63
C THR A 182 -37.09 15.67 -8.13
N GLU A 183 -37.03 16.99 -8.01
CA GLU A 183 -35.87 17.68 -7.43
C GLU A 183 -35.73 17.39 -5.92
N LEU A 184 -36.85 17.36 -5.20
CA LEU A 184 -36.86 17.02 -3.77
C LEU A 184 -36.38 15.58 -3.53
N ASP A 185 -36.82 14.63 -4.36
CA ASP A 185 -36.40 13.23 -4.24
C ASP A 185 -34.94 13.04 -4.65
N SER A 186 -34.46 13.78 -5.66
CA SER A 186 -33.03 13.84 -6.00
C SER A 186 -32.20 14.41 -4.84
N ALA A 187 -32.67 15.50 -4.21
CA ALA A 187 -32.00 16.10 -3.07
C ALA A 187 -31.97 15.16 -1.85
N LYS A 188 -33.06 14.42 -1.59
CA LYS A 188 -33.09 13.39 -0.54
C LYS A 188 -32.09 12.27 -0.82
N ALA A 189 -32.01 11.77 -2.06
CA ALA A 189 -31.05 10.74 -2.43
C ALA A 189 -29.60 11.20 -2.22
N ARG A 190 -29.27 12.43 -2.62
CA ARG A 190 -27.94 13.04 -2.37
C ARG A 190 -27.63 13.18 -0.89
N LEU A 191 -28.62 13.55 -0.08
CA LEU A 191 -28.44 13.67 1.37
C LEU A 191 -28.14 12.29 1.99
N GLU A 192 -28.79 11.24 1.50
CA GLU A 192 -28.54 9.88 1.97
C GLU A 192 -27.16 9.38 1.54
N GLU A 193 -26.72 9.66 0.31
CA GLU A 193 -25.34 9.40 -0.12
C GLU A 193 -24.33 10.10 0.79
N ILE A 194 -24.54 11.38 1.13
CA ILE A 194 -23.68 12.12 2.06
C ILE A 194 -23.65 11.45 3.44
N ARG A 195 -24.78 10.97 3.96
CA ARG A 195 -24.82 10.23 5.23
C ARG A 195 -24.01 8.94 5.16
N THR A 196 -24.11 8.18 4.07
CA THR A 196 -23.32 6.95 3.91
C THR A 196 -21.83 7.24 3.80
N LEU A 197 -21.42 8.28 3.07
CA LEU A 197 -20.03 8.71 2.97
C LEU A 197 -19.49 9.18 4.33
N LYS A 198 -20.28 9.96 5.09
CA LYS A 198 -19.93 10.38 6.45
C LYS A 198 -19.66 9.17 7.36
N ALA A 199 -20.51 8.14 7.31
CA ALA A 199 -20.32 6.92 8.10
C ALA A 199 -19.04 6.17 7.70
N LYS A 200 -18.75 6.08 6.39
CA LYS A 200 -17.50 5.48 5.89
C LYS A 200 -16.27 6.25 6.39
N VAL A 201 -16.25 7.57 6.24
CA VAL A 201 -15.14 8.42 6.71
C VAL A 201 -14.92 8.28 8.21
N LEU A 202 -16.00 8.23 8.99
CA LEU A 202 -15.91 8.07 10.44
C LEU A 202 -15.31 6.71 10.83
N THR A 203 -15.66 5.66 10.08
CA THR A 203 -15.09 4.32 10.26
C THR A 203 -13.60 4.28 9.91
N GLU A 204 -13.19 4.89 8.79
CA GLU A 204 -11.78 4.99 8.39
C GLU A 204 -10.96 5.84 9.38
N ASN A 205 -11.50 6.96 9.88
CA ASN A 205 -10.85 7.75 10.92
C ASN A 205 -10.58 6.94 12.19
N ASN A 206 -11.53 6.09 12.61
CA ASN A 206 -11.34 5.21 13.75
C ASN A 206 -10.23 4.17 13.50
N LYS A 207 -10.13 3.61 12.29
CA LYS A 207 -9.03 2.69 11.93
C LYS A 207 -7.68 3.38 11.95
N ILE A 208 -7.60 4.59 11.40
CA ILE A 208 -6.37 5.40 11.42
C ILE A 208 -5.96 5.71 12.85
N LYS A 209 -6.92 6.09 13.71
CA LYS A 209 -6.66 6.32 15.13
C LYS A 209 -6.06 5.09 15.82
N LEU A 210 -6.63 3.90 15.59
CA LEU A 210 -6.09 2.66 16.13
C LEU A 210 -4.69 2.35 15.59
N ALA A 211 -4.44 2.58 14.30
CA ALA A 211 -3.11 2.37 13.71
C ALA A 211 -2.06 3.34 14.28
N ILE A 212 -2.42 4.59 14.55
CA ILE A 212 -1.53 5.57 15.20
C ILE A 212 -1.19 5.13 16.62
N GLU A 213 -2.18 4.66 17.38
CA GLU A 213 -1.96 4.17 18.76
C GLU A 213 -1.02 2.95 18.77
N ASP A 214 -1.22 2.02 17.85
CA ASP A 214 -0.37 0.84 17.68
C ASP A 214 1.08 1.20 17.29
N VAL A 215 1.28 2.20 16.42
CA VAL A 215 2.62 2.71 16.10
C VAL A 215 3.28 3.35 17.32
N LYS A 216 2.54 4.13 18.13
CA LYS A 216 3.07 4.70 19.38
C LYS A 216 3.45 3.64 20.40
N CYS A 217 2.66 2.58 20.54
CA CYS A 217 3.00 1.46 21.42
C CYS A 217 4.31 0.80 20.99
N ARG A 218 4.49 0.55 19.69
CA ARG A 218 5.73 -0.02 19.15
C ARG A 218 6.91 0.93 19.25
N GLU A 219 6.68 2.23 19.08
CA GLU A 219 7.70 3.25 19.33
C GLU A 219 8.26 3.09 20.74
N ASN A 220 7.41 2.85 21.74
CA ASN A 220 7.83 2.64 23.12
C ASN A 220 8.70 1.38 23.35
N GLU A 221 8.69 0.40 22.45
CA GLU A 221 9.53 -0.80 22.54
C GLU A 221 11.00 -0.53 22.15
N PHE A 222 11.27 0.57 21.42
CA PHE A 222 12.64 0.91 21.04
C PHE A 222 13.46 1.39 22.24
N LYS A 223 14.77 1.12 22.16
CA LYS A 223 15.73 1.61 23.16
C LYS A 223 15.72 3.15 23.23
N PRO A 224 15.90 3.77 24.41
CA PRO A 224 15.86 5.21 24.58
C PRO A 224 16.81 5.98 23.65
N GLU A 225 17.98 5.40 23.37
CA GLU A 225 19.00 5.98 22.49
C GLU A 225 18.52 6.11 21.05
N LEU A 226 17.74 5.15 20.56
CA LEU A 226 17.15 5.18 19.22
C LEU A 226 16.00 6.19 19.12
N LYS A 227 15.24 6.38 20.20
CA LYS A 227 14.17 7.39 20.26
C LYS A 227 14.72 8.82 20.34
N ALA A 228 15.87 8.98 20.97
CA ALA A 228 16.54 10.27 21.13
C ALA A 228 17.40 10.66 19.93
N ALA A 229 17.71 9.69 19.05
CA ALA A 229 18.47 9.93 17.83
C ALA A 229 17.66 10.76 16.83
N ASP A 230 18.36 11.64 16.11
CA ASP A 230 17.74 12.42 15.05
C ASP A 230 17.35 11.52 13.86
N ILE A 231 16.26 11.86 13.18
CA ILE A 231 15.75 11.09 12.03
C ILE A 231 16.82 10.96 10.94
N THR A 232 17.60 12.01 10.70
CA THR A 232 18.66 11.98 9.68
C THR A 232 19.77 10.99 10.05
N ALA A 233 20.17 10.93 11.32
CA ALA A 233 21.14 9.97 11.81
C ALA A 233 20.62 8.53 11.70
N LEU A 234 19.35 8.30 12.03
CA LEU A 234 18.71 6.98 11.87
C LEU A 234 18.62 6.56 10.39
N GLU A 235 18.34 7.49 9.48
CA GLU A 235 18.32 7.24 8.04
C GLU A 235 19.70 6.90 7.47
N GLU A 236 20.76 7.53 7.98
CA GLU A 236 22.15 7.23 7.60
C GLU A 236 22.58 5.84 8.07
N GLU A 237 22.33 5.50 9.34
CA GLU A 237 22.61 4.16 9.89
C GLU A 237 21.81 3.08 9.16
N TYR A 238 20.54 3.35 8.84
CA TYR A 238 19.73 2.42 8.05
C TYR A 238 20.32 2.18 6.65
N LYS A 239 20.81 3.23 5.98
CA LYS A 239 21.48 3.09 4.67
C LYS A 239 22.80 2.33 4.79
N ALA A 240 23.58 2.57 5.84
CA ALA A 240 24.82 1.84 6.11
C ALA A 240 24.54 0.34 6.31
N LEU A 241 23.55 -0.01 7.14
CA LEU A 241 23.11 -1.40 7.34
C LEU A 241 22.63 -2.07 6.05
N LEU A 242 21.92 -1.34 5.18
CA LEU A 242 21.52 -1.86 3.88
C LEU A 242 22.73 -2.14 2.97
N ALA A 243 23.74 -1.28 2.99
CA ALA A 243 24.97 -1.48 2.23
C ALA A 243 25.77 -2.68 2.77
N ASP A 244 25.91 -2.81 4.09
CA ASP A 244 26.58 -3.95 4.73
C ASP A 244 25.88 -5.26 4.36
N LYS A 245 24.55 -5.31 4.45
CA LYS A 245 23.76 -6.47 4.03
C LYS A 245 24.00 -6.85 2.57
N ALA A 246 24.11 -5.87 1.68
CA ALA A 246 24.42 -6.13 0.27
C ALA A 246 25.82 -6.74 0.14
N GLY A 247 26.82 -6.18 0.81
CA GLY A 247 28.19 -6.71 0.83
C GLY A 247 28.28 -8.14 1.40
N GLU A 248 27.58 -8.43 2.49
CA GLU A 248 27.50 -9.79 3.06
C GLU A 248 26.87 -10.77 2.08
N THR A 249 25.82 -10.35 1.36
CA THR A 249 25.15 -11.19 0.37
C THR A 249 26.08 -11.50 -0.81
N GLU A 250 26.82 -10.51 -1.29
CA GLU A 250 27.82 -10.69 -2.36
C GLU A 250 28.96 -11.62 -1.92
N TYR A 251 29.43 -11.46 -0.68
CA TYR A 251 30.46 -12.34 -0.11
C TYR A 251 29.97 -13.79 -0.02
N LEU A 252 28.75 -14.02 0.47
CA LEU A 252 28.15 -15.35 0.52
C LEU A 252 28.04 -15.98 -0.87
N GLN A 253 27.56 -15.23 -1.87
CA GLN A 253 27.49 -15.71 -3.26
C GLN A 253 28.87 -16.05 -3.83
N SER A 254 29.90 -15.25 -3.53
CA SER A 254 31.28 -15.54 -3.91
C SER A 254 31.78 -16.85 -3.28
N LEU A 255 31.44 -17.07 -2.00
CA LEU A 255 31.81 -18.28 -1.27
C LEU A 255 31.11 -19.52 -1.85
N GLU A 256 29.82 -19.43 -2.15
CA GLU A 256 29.07 -20.50 -2.84
C GLU A 256 29.70 -20.83 -4.20
N LYS A 257 30.08 -19.82 -4.98
CA LYS A 257 30.78 -20.01 -6.26
C LYS A 257 32.16 -20.65 -6.09
N GLN A 258 32.88 -20.35 -5.01
CA GLN A 258 34.14 -21.02 -4.69
C GLN A 258 33.92 -22.49 -4.33
N VAL A 259 32.91 -22.78 -3.52
CA VAL A 259 32.52 -24.15 -3.17
C VAL A 259 32.16 -24.95 -4.41
N GLU A 260 31.40 -24.37 -5.34
CA GLU A 260 31.02 -25.06 -6.57
C GLU A 260 32.25 -25.41 -7.44
N ARG A 261 33.21 -24.48 -7.57
CA ARG A 261 34.49 -24.76 -8.24
C ARG A 261 35.27 -25.90 -7.58
N LEU A 262 35.22 -26.02 -6.26
CA LEU A 262 35.89 -27.12 -5.55
C LEU A 262 35.23 -28.48 -5.81
N LYS A 263 33.90 -28.53 -6.00
CA LYS A 263 33.19 -29.77 -6.39
C LYS A 263 33.56 -30.25 -7.80
N GLU A 264 33.95 -29.34 -8.69
CA GLU A 264 34.37 -29.67 -10.06
C GLU A 264 35.78 -30.28 -10.12
N ILE A 265 36.59 -30.17 -9.06
CA ILE A 265 37.92 -30.74 -9.01
C ILE A 265 37.83 -32.26 -8.92
N ARG A 266 38.21 -32.93 -10.01
CA ARG A 266 38.39 -34.37 -10.11
C ARG A 266 39.81 -34.69 -10.54
N HIS A 267 40.46 -35.61 -9.83
CA HIS A 267 41.81 -36.03 -10.15
C HIS A 267 41.86 -37.53 -10.35
N VAL A 268 42.50 -37.98 -11.43
CA VAL A 268 42.67 -39.41 -11.73
C VAL A 268 44.04 -39.85 -11.24
N VAL A 269 44.05 -40.74 -10.26
CA VAL A 269 45.26 -41.31 -9.68
C VAL A 269 45.47 -42.71 -10.24
N LYS A 270 46.65 -42.97 -10.80
CA LYS A 270 47.07 -44.30 -11.24
C LYS A 270 47.72 -45.06 -10.11
N CYS A 271 47.17 -46.22 -9.77
CA CYS A 271 47.83 -47.16 -8.87
C CYS A 271 48.97 -47.88 -9.59
N ALA A 272 49.99 -48.30 -8.85
CA ALA A 272 51.11 -49.08 -9.38
C ALA A 272 50.68 -50.42 -10.03
N CYS A 273 49.47 -50.91 -9.74
CA CYS A 273 48.88 -52.07 -10.41
C CYS A 273 48.21 -51.74 -11.77
N GLY A 274 48.25 -50.49 -12.23
CA GLY A 274 47.69 -50.05 -13.51
C GLY A 274 46.22 -49.61 -13.45
N VAL A 275 45.54 -49.74 -12.31
CA VAL A 275 44.15 -49.30 -12.12
C VAL A 275 44.08 -47.78 -11.88
N GLU A 276 43.18 -47.10 -12.58
CA GLU A 276 42.90 -45.67 -12.42
C GLU A 276 41.73 -45.44 -11.45
N TYR A 277 41.92 -44.53 -10.49
CA TYR A 277 40.90 -44.11 -9.53
C TYR A 277 40.58 -42.63 -9.71
N THR A 278 39.30 -42.26 -9.81
CA THR A 278 38.88 -40.86 -9.84
C THR A 278 38.58 -40.40 -8.41
N VAL A 279 39.42 -39.50 -7.89
CA VAL A 279 39.23 -38.84 -6.60
C VAL A 279 38.47 -37.54 -6.84
N ALA A 280 37.35 -37.35 -6.15
CA ALA A 280 36.55 -36.12 -6.18
C ALA A 280 36.40 -35.57 -4.76
N VAL A 281 36.39 -34.25 -4.63
CA VAL A 281 36.17 -33.59 -3.33
C VAL A 281 34.68 -33.61 -3.02
N ALA A 282 34.29 -34.37 -1.99
CA ALA A 282 32.93 -34.34 -1.46
C ALA A 282 32.80 -33.18 -0.48
N VAL A 283 32.17 -32.07 -0.89
CA VAL A 283 31.79 -30.98 0.00
C VAL A 283 30.34 -31.19 0.42
N SER A 284 30.12 -31.69 1.63
CA SER A 284 28.81 -31.79 2.27
C SER A 284 28.50 -30.44 2.94
N MET A 285 27.41 -29.77 2.54
CA MET A 285 26.87 -28.59 3.23
C MET A 285 25.93 -29.01 4.36
#